data_AF-A0A1X7BXY0-F1
#
_entry.id   AF-A0A1X7BXY0-F1
#
_cell.length_a   1.000
_cell.length_b   1.000
_cell.length_c   1.000
_cell.angle_alpha   90.00
_cell.angle_beta   90.00
_cell.angle_gamma   90.00
#
_symmetry.space_group_name_H-M   'P 1'
#
loop_
_entity.id
_entity.type
_entity.pdbx_description
1 polymer ?
#
loop_
_entity_poly.entity_id
_entity_poly.type
_entity_poly.pdbx_seq_one_letter_code
_entity_poly.pdbx_strand_id
1 'polypeptide(L)'
;MATDMKPTTKRYYSGTQRVVSHKQTVQAASPHLKNMGITRVANVTGLDRIGIPVINAFRPNSRSLSVSQGRGLDLMAAKASAIMEAIESFHAEEVALEHVESSYADLARQTRVIDIGGLAFLDGTRFDPRKPIFWVKGRDLISDTAVWLPSELVQFVRDL
;
A
#
# COMPACT_ATOMS: atom_id res chain seq x y z
N MET A 1 -13.36 -16.01 -4.81
CA MET A 1 -12.47 -17.00 -5.44
C MET A 1 -11.16 -17.02 -4.68
N ALA A 2 -10.68 -18.19 -4.26
CA ALA A 2 -9.29 -18.32 -3.83
C ALA A 2 -8.42 -18.08 -5.07
N THR A 3 -7.50 -17.13 -5.00
CA THR A 3 -6.56 -16.88 -6.09
C THR A 3 -5.66 -18.11 -6.16
N ASP A 4 -5.66 -18.83 -7.28
CA ASP A 4 -4.69 -19.91 -7.55
C ASP A 4 -3.28 -19.29 -7.62
N MET A 5 -2.65 -19.13 -6.46
CA MET A 5 -1.32 -18.56 -6.33
C MET A 5 -0.31 -19.64 -6.70
N LYS A 6 0.05 -19.67 -7.98
CA LYS A 6 1.14 -20.52 -8.45
C LYS A 6 2.47 -20.07 -7.82
N PRO A 7 3.25 -20.99 -7.23
CA PRO A 7 4.54 -20.64 -6.67
C PRO A 7 5.43 -20.02 -7.75
N THR A 8 5.97 -18.84 -7.46
CA THR A 8 6.87 -18.11 -8.37
C THR A 8 8.26 -18.04 -7.78
N THR A 9 9.26 -18.42 -8.57
CA THR A 9 10.67 -18.38 -8.15
C THR A 9 11.18 -16.94 -8.16
N LYS A 10 11.78 -16.51 -7.04
CA LYS A 10 12.57 -15.27 -6.97
C LYS A 10 13.81 -15.39 -7.86
N ARG A 11 14.04 -14.40 -8.72
CA ARG A 11 15.13 -14.41 -9.73
C ARG A 11 16.13 -13.28 -9.54
N TYR A 12 15.85 -12.30 -8.69
CA TYR A 12 16.67 -11.12 -8.51
C TYR A 12 16.94 -10.90 -7.02
N TYR A 13 18.22 -10.92 -6.63
CA TYR A 13 18.69 -10.92 -5.23
C TYR A 13 19.64 -9.75 -4.89
N SER A 14 19.93 -8.86 -5.85
CA SER A 14 20.87 -7.75 -5.65
C SER A 14 20.20 -6.64 -4.83
N GLY A 15 20.51 -6.56 -3.53
CA GLY A 15 19.98 -5.57 -2.60
C GLY A 15 18.47 -5.69 -2.28
N THR A 16 17.78 -6.65 -2.88
CA THR A 16 16.35 -6.91 -2.69
C THR A 16 16.02 -8.35 -3.07
N GLN A 17 14.79 -8.81 -2.84
CA GLN A 17 14.31 -10.11 -3.32
C GLN A 17 13.08 -9.92 -4.21
N ARG A 18 13.24 -10.16 -5.52
CA ARG A 18 12.21 -9.93 -6.54
C ARG A 18 12.15 -11.07 -7.57
N VAL A 19 11.02 -11.17 -8.26
CA VAL A 19 10.80 -12.14 -9.35
C VAL A 19 11.36 -11.65 -10.70
N VAL A 20 11.52 -10.33 -10.84
CA VAL A 20 12.09 -9.65 -12.01
C VAL A 20 13.07 -8.56 -11.55
N SER A 21 13.92 -8.07 -12.45
CA SER A 21 14.86 -6.99 -12.16
C SER A 21 14.18 -5.63 -11.98
N HIS A 22 14.85 -4.69 -11.30
CA HIS A 22 14.38 -3.30 -11.17
C HIS A 22 14.10 -2.63 -12.53
N LYS A 23 14.94 -2.89 -13.54
CA LYS A 23 14.74 -2.37 -14.91
C LYS A 23 13.42 -2.88 -15.49
N GLN A 24 13.16 -4.18 -15.38
CA GLN A 24 11.90 -4.78 -15.85
C GLN A 24 10.69 -4.23 -15.09
N THR A 25 10.80 -4.05 -13.76
CA THR A 25 9.74 -3.42 -12.96
C THR A 25 9.45 -2.00 -13.45
N VAL A 26 10.46 -1.16 -13.64
CA VAL A 26 10.28 0.21 -14.14
C VAL A 26 9.67 0.20 -15.53
N GLN A 27 10.11 -0.68 -16.42
CA GLN A 27 9.55 -0.83 -17.77
C GLN A 27 8.07 -1.23 -17.73
N ALA A 28 7.69 -2.17 -16.88
CA ALA A 28 6.31 -2.61 -16.72
C ALA A 28 5.41 -1.52 -16.11
N ALA A 29 5.92 -0.73 -15.16
CA ALA A 29 5.17 0.35 -14.51
C ALA A 29 5.02 1.61 -15.40
N SER A 30 6.01 1.88 -16.26
CA SER A 30 6.11 3.13 -17.03
C SER A 30 4.84 3.52 -17.80
N PRO A 31 4.12 2.60 -18.48
CA PRO A 31 2.88 2.93 -19.21
C PRO A 31 1.75 3.45 -18.31
N HIS A 32 1.76 3.14 -17.01
CA HIS A 32 0.67 3.46 -16.10
C HIS A 32 0.88 4.75 -15.30
N LEU A 33 2.11 5.28 -15.27
CA LEU A 33 2.51 6.40 -14.40
C LEU A 33 1.61 7.62 -14.56
N LYS A 34 1.30 8.02 -15.81
CA LYS A 34 0.47 9.19 -16.09
C LYS A 34 -0.95 9.02 -15.54
N ASN A 35 -1.54 7.84 -15.69
CA ASN A 35 -2.91 7.56 -15.20
C ASN A 35 -2.97 7.54 -13.68
N MET A 36 -1.85 7.23 -13.02
CA MET A 36 -1.70 7.28 -11.55
C MET A 36 -1.27 8.67 -11.04
N GLY A 37 -1.24 9.68 -11.91
CA GLY A 37 -0.87 11.05 -11.56
C GLY A 37 0.62 11.28 -11.33
N ILE A 38 1.50 10.31 -11.64
CA ILE A 38 2.94 10.47 -11.53
C ILE A 38 3.45 11.27 -12.73
N THR A 39 3.77 12.55 -12.51
CA THR A 39 4.12 13.49 -13.58
C THR A 39 5.62 13.63 -13.81
N ARG A 40 6.43 13.31 -12.79
CA ARG A 40 7.89 13.44 -12.84
C ARG A 40 8.56 12.37 -11.99
N VAL A 41 9.73 11.92 -12.44
CA VAL A 41 10.65 11.07 -11.68
C VAL A 41 12.05 11.65 -11.81
N ALA A 42 12.63 12.12 -10.70
CA ALA A 42 13.87 12.91 -10.71
C ALA A 42 14.95 12.32 -9.81
N ASN A 43 16.19 12.32 -10.29
CA ASN A 43 17.36 11.94 -9.49
C ASN A 43 17.78 13.11 -8.60
N VAL A 44 17.80 12.89 -7.29
CA VAL A 44 18.19 13.88 -6.28
C VAL A 44 19.44 13.48 -5.51
N THR A 45 20.13 12.42 -5.95
CA THR A 45 21.37 11.92 -5.31
C THR A 45 22.41 13.03 -5.09
N GLY A 46 22.54 13.96 -6.04
CA GLY A 46 23.50 15.07 -5.97
C GLY A 46 23.17 16.15 -4.95
N LEU A 47 22.05 16.06 -4.23
CA LEU A 47 21.72 16.95 -3.11
C LEU A 47 22.40 16.54 -1.80
N ASP A 48 23.06 15.37 -1.79
CA ASP A 48 23.84 14.88 -0.66
C ASP A 48 25.28 14.53 -1.09
N ARG A 49 26.16 14.33 -0.11
CA ARG A 49 27.58 13.98 -0.24
C ARG A 49 27.88 12.49 -0.07
N ILE A 50 26.92 11.67 0.40
CA ILE A 50 27.17 10.22 0.63
C ILE A 50 27.20 9.46 -0.71
N GLY A 51 26.46 9.94 -1.72
CA GLY A 51 26.43 9.34 -3.06
C GLY A 51 25.52 8.11 -3.17
N ILE A 52 24.68 7.84 -2.17
CA ILE A 52 23.65 6.78 -2.25
C ILE A 52 22.57 7.21 -3.25
N PRO A 53 22.22 6.39 -4.25
CA PRO A 53 21.15 6.69 -5.19
C PRO A 53 19.81 7.00 -4.51
N VAL A 54 19.28 8.21 -4.74
CA VAL A 54 17.96 8.66 -4.29
C VAL A 54 17.18 9.28 -5.46
N ILE A 55 15.93 8.85 -5.62
CA ILE A 55 14.99 9.27 -6.66
C ILE A 55 13.70 9.77 -6.00
N ASN A 56 13.12 10.84 -6.51
CA ASN A 56 11.77 11.29 -6.16
C ASN A 56 10.78 11.02 -7.29
N ALA A 57 9.58 10.52 -6.97
CA ALA A 57 8.44 10.42 -7.86
C ALA A 57 7.34 11.40 -7.42
N PHE A 58 6.84 12.22 -8.34
CA PHE A 58 5.94 13.34 -8.03
C PHE A 58 4.51 13.04 -8.48
N ARG A 59 3.56 13.09 -7.55
CA ARG A 59 2.11 13.05 -7.76
C ARG A 59 1.47 14.34 -7.22
N PRO A 60 1.53 15.48 -7.93
CA PRO A 60 1.15 16.79 -7.38
C PRO A 60 -0.26 16.86 -6.79
N ASN A 61 -1.21 16.12 -7.38
CA ASN A 61 -2.61 16.06 -6.94
C ASN A 61 -2.93 14.79 -6.12
N SER A 62 -1.93 14.14 -5.53
CA SER A 62 -2.17 13.04 -4.58
C SER A 62 -2.95 13.55 -3.36
N ARG A 63 -3.79 12.67 -2.82
CA ARG A 63 -4.63 12.94 -1.65
C ARG A 63 -3.87 12.76 -0.32
N SER A 64 -2.70 12.12 -0.34
CA SER A 64 -1.86 11.88 0.84
C SER A 64 -0.51 12.60 0.75
N LEU A 65 0.46 12.06 0.00
CA LEU A 65 1.80 12.62 -0.20
C LEU A 65 2.05 12.90 -1.67
N SER A 66 2.39 14.15 -1.97
CA SER A 66 2.68 14.56 -3.35
C SER A 66 4.03 14.08 -3.88
N VAL A 67 4.92 13.56 -3.02
CA VAL A 67 6.26 13.10 -3.41
C VAL A 67 6.60 11.82 -2.66
N SER A 68 6.91 10.76 -3.41
CA SER A 68 7.45 9.49 -2.90
C SER A 68 8.96 9.43 -3.11
N GLN A 69 9.69 8.83 -2.17
CA GLN A 69 11.16 8.85 -2.15
C GLN A 69 11.75 7.44 -2.20
N GLY A 70 12.34 7.11 -3.35
CA GLY A 70 13.02 5.84 -3.55
C GLY A 70 14.52 5.91 -3.34
N ARG A 71 15.07 4.86 -2.75
CA ARG A 71 16.51 4.68 -2.56
C ARG A 71 16.93 3.27 -2.98
N GLY A 72 18.21 3.09 -3.32
CA GLY A 72 18.70 1.78 -3.73
C GLY A 72 20.22 1.73 -3.94
N LEU A 73 20.74 0.52 -4.13
CA LEU A 73 22.17 0.30 -4.39
C LEU A 73 22.63 0.87 -5.75
N ASP A 74 21.69 1.02 -6.68
CA ASP A 74 21.92 1.65 -7.98
C ASP A 74 20.72 2.56 -8.35
N LEU A 75 20.88 3.35 -9.42
CA LEU A 75 19.84 4.28 -9.87
C LEU A 75 18.54 3.59 -10.30
N MET A 76 18.60 2.37 -10.85
CA MET A 76 17.40 1.65 -11.27
C MET A 76 16.64 1.09 -10.07
N ALA A 77 17.35 0.61 -9.04
CA ALA A 77 16.78 0.20 -7.78
C ALA A 77 16.07 1.38 -7.08
N ALA A 78 16.74 2.53 -6.97
CA ALA A 78 16.15 3.73 -6.39
C ALA A 78 14.93 4.22 -7.20
N LYS A 79 15.01 4.17 -8.54
CA LYS A 79 13.90 4.55 -9.41
C LYS A 79 12.70 3.62 -9.27
N ALA A 80 12.93 2.30 -9.23
CA ALA A 80 11.90 1.32 -8.98
C ALA A 80 11.25 1.55 -7.61
N SER A 81 12.04 1.82 -6.56
CA SER A 81 11.53 2.12 -5.22
C SER A 81 10.59 3.33 -5.23
N ALA A 82 11.02 4.46 -5.83
CA ALA A 82 10.22 5.70 -5.83
C ALA A 82 8.90 5.53 -6.60
N ILE A 83 8.97 4.87 -7.76
CA ILE A 83 7.80 4.61 -8.60
C ILE A 83 6.83 3.68 -7.88
N MET A 84 7.32 2.56 -7.34
CA MET A 84 6.45 1.56 -6.72
C MET A 84 5.80 2.08 -5.45
N GLU A 85 6.49 2.91 -4.65
CA GLU A 85 5.90 3.60 -3.51
C GLU A 85 4.78 4.57 -3.95
N ALA A 86 5.01 5.37 -5.00
CA ALA A 86 3.98 6.26 -5.53
C ALA A 86 2.75 5.50 -6.05
N ILE A 87 2.96 4.32 -6.65
CA ILE A 87 1.90 3.42 -7.12
C ILE A 87 1.15 2.79 -5.95
N GLU A 88 1.85 2.37 -4.89
CA GLU A 88 1.23 1.84 -3.67
C GLU A 88 0.31 2.89 -3.04
N SER A 89 0.80 4.12 -2.83
CA SER A 89 0.00 5.22 -2.31
C SER A 89 -1.18 5.57 -3.20
N PHE A 90 -1.05 5.50 -4.53
CA PHE A 90 -2.19 5.70 -5.43
C PHE A 90 -3.32 4.69 -5.15
N HIS A 91 -2.99 3.41 -5.01
CA HIS A 91 -4.01 2.39 -4.74
C HIS A 91 -4.58 2.47 -3.33
N ALA A 92 -3.80 2.94 -2.36
CA ALA A 92 -4.28 3.20 -0.99
C ALA A 92 -5.18 4.46 -0.90
N GLU A 93 -5.10 5.36 -1.88
CA GLU A 93 -5.98 6.53 -2.01
C GLU A 93 -7.25 6.21 -2.81
N GLU A 94 -7.14 5.37 -3.84
CA GLU A 94 -8.23 5.01 -4.77
C GLU A 94 -8.72 3.57 -4.51
N VAL A 95 -9.20 3.33 -3.28
CA VAL A 95 -9.63 1.99 -2.84
C VAL A 95 -11.01 1.66 -3.40
N ALA A 96 -11.05 0.81 -4.42
CA ALA A 96 -12.29 0.27 -5.00
C ALA A 96 -12.73 -1.04 -4.32
N LEU A 97 -12.86 -1.02 -2.99
CA LEU A 97 -13.37 -2.17 -2.22
C LEU A 97 -14.82 -1.92 -1.78
N GLU A 98 -15.60 -3.01 -1.73
CA GLU A 98 -16.93 -2.97 -1.13
C GLU A 98 -16.81 -2.78 0.37
N HIS A 99 -17.57 -1.80 0.87
CA HIS A 99 -17.65 -1.46 2.29
C HIS A 99 -19.04 -1.76 2.83
N VAL A 100 -19.12 -2.14 4.10
CA VAL A 100 -20.38 -2.21 4.85
C VAL A 100 -20.29 -1.29 6.06
N GLU A 101 -21.36 -0.54 6.31
CA GLU A 101 -21.49 0.23 7.55
C GLU A 101 -22.17 -0.64 8.61
N SER A 102 -21.48 -0.88 9.73
CA SER A 102 -22.01 -1.69 10.83
C SER A 102 -21.28 -1.39 12.13
N SER A 103 -21.87 -1.75 13.27
CA SER A 103 -21.16 -1.77 14.54
C SER A 103 -20.34 -3.07 14.68
N TYR A 104 -19.25 -3.03 15.44
CA TYR A 104 -18.51 -4.27 15.74
C TYR A 104 -19.40 -5.30 16.43
N ALA A 105 -20.22 -4.85 17.39
CA ALA A 105 -21.13 -5.68 18.15
C ALA A 105 -22.16 -6.40 17.27
N ASP A 106 -22.57 -5.83 16.14
CA ASP A 106 -23.50 -6.47 15.21
C ASP A 106 -22.77 -7.37 14.22
N LEU A 107 -21.68 -6.89 13.64
CA LEU A 107 -20.92 -7.61 12.61
C LEU A 107 -20.28 -8.89 13.17
N ALA A 108 -19.75 -8.83 14.40
CA ALA A 108 -19.10 -9.97 15.07
C ALA A 108 -20.09 -11.08 15.46
N ARG A 109 -21.41 -10.83 15.50
CA ARG A 109 -22.42 -11.88 15.75
C ARG A 109 -22.61 -12.81 14.56
N GLN A 110 -22.30 -12.35 13.36
CA GLN A 110 -22.63 -13.05 12.11
C GLN A 110 -21.40 -13.48 11.33
N THR A 111 -20.26 -12.82 11.57
CA THR A 111 -19.06 -12.98 10.75
C THR A 111 -17.80 -12.92 11.59
N ARG A 112 -16.68 -13.37 11.03
CA ARG A 112 -15.36 -13.21 11.64
C ARG A 112 -14.89 -11.77 11.46
N VAL A 113 -14.56 -11.11 12.56
CA VAL A 113 -13.95 -9.77 12.60
C VAL A 113 -12.56 -9.89 13.22
N ILE A 114 -11.62 -9.03 12.82
CA ILE A 114 -10.30 -8.98 13.45
C ILE A 114 -10.40 -8.69 14.96
N ASP A 115 -9.37 -9.09 15.71
CA ASP A 115 -9.26 -8.68 17.11
C ASP A 115 -8.93 -7.18 17.19
N ILE A 116 -9.95 -6.40 17.55
CA ILE A 116 -9.84 -4.95 17.70
C ILE A 116 -8.89 -4.59 18.86
N GLY A 117 -8.83 -5.41 19.93
CA GLY A 117 -7.95 -5.15 21.07
C GLY A 117 -6.46 -5.26 20.74
N GLY A 118 -6.11 -6.00 19.69
CA GLY A 118 -4.75 -6.12 19.16
C GLY A 118 -4.33 -4.99 18.21
N LEU A 119 -5.22 -4.04 17.90
CA LEU A 119 -4.91 -2.92 17.03
C LEU A 119 -4.17 -1.80 17.77
N ALA A 120 -3.32 -1.08 17.04
CA ALA A 120 -2.74 0.15 17.53
C ALA A 120 -3.79 1.26 17.58
N PHE A 121 -4.01 1.82 18.77
CA PHE A 121 -4.84 3.01 18.96
C PHE A 121 -3.96 4.22 19.28
N LEU A 122 -4.42 5.40 18.86
CA LEU A 122 -3.86 6.64 19.37
C LEU A 122 -4.24 6.77 20.85
N ASP A 123 -3.30 7.24 21.67
CA ASP A 123 -3.53 7.45 23.10
C ASP A 123 -4.79 8.30 23.35
N GLY A 124 -5.62 7.85 24.28
CA GLY A 124 -6.90 8.49 24.60
C GLY A 124 -8.06 8.15 23.66
N THR A 125 -7.83 7.39 22.59
CA THR A 125 -8.91 6.90 21.72
C THR A 125 -9.68 5.79 22.42
N ARG A 126 -11.01 5.89 22.41
CA ARG A 126 -11.90 4.82 22.88
C ARG A 126 -12.70 4.26 21.72
N PHE A 127 -12.59 2.96 21.52
CA PHE A 127 -13.44 2.24 20.59
C PHE A 127 -14.79 1.92 21.25
N ASP A 128 -15.90 2.42 20.68
CA ASP A 128 -17.25 1.99 21.10
C ASP A 128 -17.73 0.87 20.16
N PRO A 129 -17.89 -0.37 20.64
CA PRO A 129 -18.27 -1.50 19.80
C PRO A 129 -19.68 -1.38 19.22
N ARG A 130 -20.51 -0.45 19.69
CA ARG A 130 -21.88 -0.23 19.20
C ARG A 130 -21.98 0.92 18.21
N LYS A 131 -20.92 1.73 18.07
CA LYS A 131 -20.90 2.81 17.08
C LYS A 131 -20.66 2.22 15.69
N PRO A 132 -21.51 2.52 14.69
CA PRO A 132 -21.25 2.11 13.32
C PRO A 132 -19.98 2.75 12.76
N ILE A 133 -19.21 1.94 12.05
CA ILE A 133 -18.07 2.34 11.22
C ILE A 133 -18.09 1.55 9.91
N PHE A 134 -17.24 1.92 8.95
CA PHE A 134 -17.07 1.19 7.71
C PHE A 134 -16.10 0.01 7.87
N TRP A 135 -16.48 -1.13 7.29
CA TRP A 135 -15.72 -2.37 7.30
C TRP A 135 -15.46 -2.84 5.88
N VAL A 136 -14.27 -3.38 5.64
CA VAL A 136 -13.90 -4.12 4.42
C VAL A 136 -13.67 -5.59 4.73
N LYS A 137 -13.89 -6.43 3.72
CA LYS A 137 -13.60 -7.85 3.78
C LYS A 137 -12.18 -8.13 3.31
N GLY A 138 -11.36 -8.68 4.20
CA GLY A 138 -10.04 -9.22 3.92
C GLY A 138 -10.03 -10.75 3.92
N ARG A 139 -8.83 -11.31 3.74
CA ARG A 139 -8.52 -12.73 3.87
C ARG A 139 -7.35 -12.91 4.82
N ASP A 140 -7.55 -13.69 5.86
CA ASP A 140 -6.45 -14.16 6.71
C ASP A 140 -5.64 -15.20 5.96
N LEU A 141 -4.35 -14.94 5.76
CA LEU A 141 -3.45 -15.79 4.99
C LEU A 141 -3.03 -17.07 5.75
N ILE A 142 -3.16 -17.11 7.07
CA ILE A 142 -2.82 -18.28 7.88
C ILE A 142 -3.98 -19.26 7.88
N SER A 143 -5.20 -18.78 8.14
CA SER A 143 -6.39 -19.63 8.20
C SER A 143 -7.14 -19.78 6.88
N ASP A 144 -6.73 -19.05 5.84
CA ASP A 144 -7.39 -18.93 4.53
C ASP A 144 -8.89 -18.60 4.59
N THR A 145 -9.30 -17.82 5.60
CA THR A 145 -10.71 -17.47 5.82
C THR A 145 -10.95 -15.98 5.65
N ALA A 146 -12.17 -15.64 5.25
CA ALA A 146 -12.58 -14.25 5.19
C ALA A 146 -12.62 -13.64 6.61
N VAL A 147 -12.19 -12.39 6.73
CA VAL A 147 -12.21 -11.63 7.97
C VAL A 147 -12.55 -10.18 7.69
N TRP A 148 -13.39 -9.57 8.52
CA TRP A 148 -13.71 -8.15 8.41
C TRP A 148 -12.77 -7.30 9.25
N LEU A 149 -12.38 -6.15 8.70
CA LEU A 149 -11.53 -5.16 9.35
C LEU A 149 -12.04 -3.75 9.07
N PRO A 150 -11.78 -2.77 9.96
CA PRO A 150 -12.12 -1.38 9.70
C PRO A 150 -11.49 -0.90 8.39
N SER A 151 -12.26 -0.21 7.54
CA SER A 151 -11.78 0.30 6.25
C SER A 151 -10.59 1.26 6.42
N GLU A 152 -10.58 2.00 7.52
CA GLU A 152 -9.53 2.95 7.92
C GLU A 152 -8.13 2.32 8.05
N LEU A 153 -8.04 0.99 8.20
CA LEU A 153 -6.76 0.28 8.22
C LEU A 153 -6.22 -0.05 6.82
N VAL A 154 -7.02 0.16 5.78
CA VAL A 154 -6.73 -0.28 4.40
C VAL A 154 -6.60 0.90 3.44
N GLN A 155 -7.11 2.09 3.81
CA GLN A 155 -7.11 3.29 2.98
C GLN A 155 -6.39 4.46 3.66
N PHE A 156 -5.75 5.32 2.88
CA PHE A 156 -5.04 6.51 3.40
C PHE A 156 -5.95 7.72 3.60
N VAL A 157 -7.10 7.76 2.92
CA VAL A 157 -7.98 8.91 2.91
C VAL A 157 -9.36 8.48 3.34
N ARG A 158 -10.01 9.28 4.19
CA ARG A 158 -11.44 9.16 4.42
C ARG A 158 -12.14 10.04 3.40
N ASP A 159 -12.92 9.44 2.51
CA ASP A 159 -14.02 10.17 1.89
C ASP A 159 -15.07 10.40 2.98
N LEU A 160 -15.27 11.67 3.33
CA LEU A 160 -16.28 12.13 4.30
C LEU A 160 -17.65 12.27 3.61
#